data_AF-A0A942FRJ8-F1
#
_entry.id   AF-A0A942FRJ8-F1
#
_cell.length_a   1.000
_cell.length_b   1.000
_cell.length_c   1.000
_cell.angle_alpha   90.00
_cell.angle_beta   90.00
_cell.angle_gamma   90.00
#
_symmetry.space_group_name_H-M   'P 1'
#
loop_
_entity.id
_entity.type
_entity.pdbx_description
1 polymer ?
#
loop_
_entity_poly.entity_id
_entity_poly.type
_entity_poly.pdbx_seq_one_letter_code
_entity_poly.pdbx_strand_id
1 'polypeptide(L)'
;SANKRYLAFISEIDDPSAGRKLLHQVTEPKELHGRTYKGFNFFAMNDQQLCEIIIRGEYAINGLRNKDLRHHLRNFTPGQISRRLKNLRVHGLVKRVGRTYKYYLTEIGRRVIVTALKLKELFIVPQLANPAIV
;
A
#
# COMPACT_ATOMS: atom_id res chain seq x y z
N SER A 1 -6.70 35.08 -25.86
CA SER A 1 -5.40 35.73 -25.56
C SER A 1 -4.35 34.65 -25.28
N ALA A 2 -3.06 34.98 -25.36
CA ALA A 2 -1.97 34.07 -25.01
C ALA A 2 -2.09 33.55 -23.56
N ASN A 3 -2.52 34.40 -22.62
CA ASN A 3 -2.70 34.03 -21.20
C ASN A 3 -3.72 32.90 -20.99
N LYS A 4 -4.82 32.85 -21.76
CA LYS A 4 -5.79 31.73 -21.67
C LYS A 4 -5.20 30.41 -22.16
N ARG A 5 -4.37 30.45 -23.22
CA ARG A 5 -3.68 29.26 -23.74
C ARG A 5 -2.61 28.76 -22.77
N TYR A 6 -1.89 29.67 -22.13
CA TYR A 6 -0.88 29.36 -21.12
C TYR A 6 -1.49 28.76 -19.85
N LEU A 7 -2.60 29.31 -19.34
CA LEU A 7 -3.31 28.74 -18.19
C LEU A 7 -3.93 27.37 -18.49
N ALA A 8 -4.45 27.17 -19.71
CA ALA A 8 -4.94 25.85 -20.13
C ALA A 8 -3.80 24.83 -20.18
N PHE A 9 -2.66 25.19 -20.77
CA PHE A 9 -1.46 24.35 -20.82
C PHE A 9 -0.93 23.96 -19.42
N ILE A 10 -0.89 24.89 -18.47
CA ILE A 10 -0.51 24.57 -17.08
C ILE A 10 -1.56 23.69 -16.40
N SER A 11 -2.84 23.87 -16.70
CA SER A 11 -3.93 23.07 -16.13
C SER A 11 -4.01 21.66 -16.72
N GLU A 12 -3.43 21.45 -17.91
CA GLU A 12 -3.28 20.14 -18.55
C GLU A 12 -2.12 19.32 -17.95
N ILE A 13 -1.20 19.96 -17.23
CA ILE A 13 -0.14 19.26 -16.51
C ILE A 13 -0.75 18.64 -15.26
N ASP A 14 -0.86 17.31 -15.26
CA ASP A 14 -1.26 16.56 -14.07
C ASP A 14 -0.39 16.95 -12.87
N ASP A 15 -1.00 17.45 -11.79
CA ASP A 15 -0.29 17.76 -10.54
C ASP A 15 -0.02 16.47 -9.75
N PRO A 16 1.24 15.97 -9.70
CA PRO A 16 1.56 14.74 -8.99
C PRO A 16 1.61 14.97 -7.46
N SER A 17 1.41 16.20 -6.97
CA SER A 17 1.58 16.54 -5.55
C SER A 17 0.72 15.69 -4.63
N ALA A 18 -0.52 15.39 -5.03
CA ALA A 18 -1.39 14.48 -4.28
C ALA A 18 -0.80 13.06 -4.19
N GLY A 19 -0.24 12.56 -5.28
CA GLY A 19 0.44 11.26 -5.34
C GLY A 19 1.71 11.23 -4.48
N ARG A 20 2.53 12.28 -4.54
CA ARG A 20 3.75 12.41 -3.71
C ARG A 20 3.42 12.45 -2.23
N LYS A 21 2.43 13.26 -1.82
CA LYS A 21 1.96 13.32 -0.43
C LYS A 21 1.48 11.97 0.07
N LEU A 22 0.71 11.27 -0.76
CA LEU A 22 0.22 9.93 -0.42
C LEU A 22 1.37 8.92 -0.30
N LEU A 23 2.33 8.95 -1.22
CA LEU A 23 3.50 8.08 -1.15
C LEU A 23 4.26 8.32 0.17
N HIS A 24 4.61 9.57 0.48
CA HIS A 24 5.26 9.92 1.74
C HIS A 24 4.45 9.48 2.97
N GLN A 25 3.13 9.68 2.98
CA GLN A 25 2.28 9.23 4.08
C GLN A 25 2.41 7.72 4.36
N VAL A 26 2.63 6.93 3.32
CA VAL A 26 2.69 5.47 3.42
C VAL A 26 4.12 4.97 3.67
N THR A 27 5.14 5.61 3.11
CA THR A 27 6.54 5.15 3.18
C THR A 27 7.32 5.74 4.33
N GLU A 28 6.91 6.88 4.89
CA GLU A 28 7.60 7.50 6.03
C GLU A 28 7.16 6.87 7.36
N PRO A 29 8.06 6.75 8.35
CA PRO A 29 7.67 6.43 9.71
C PRO A 29 6.64 7.41 10.27
N LYS A 30 5.70 6.91 11.07
CA LYS A 30 4.66 7.72 11.71
C LYS A 30 4.60 7.47 13.19
N GLU A 31 4.59 8.55 13.98
CA GLU A 31 4.40 8.45 15.42
C GLU A 31 2.91 8.50 15.79
N LEU A 32 2.49 7.61 16.68
CA LEU A 32 1.14 7.60 17.23
C LEU A 32 1.15 7.10 18.66
N HIS A 33 0.66 7.93 19.59
CA HIS A 33 0.63 7.64 21.04
C HIS A 33 2.00 7.24 21.62
N GLY A 34 3.05 8.00 21.30
CA GLY A 34 4.41 7.75 21.79
C GLY A 34 5.07 6.49 21.24
N ARG A 35 4.53 5.91 20.16
CA ARG A 35 5.10 4.76 19.46
C ARG A 35 5.31 5.08 17.99
N THR A 36 6.51 4.76 17.49
CA THR A 36 6.84 4.89 16.07
C THR A 36 6.41 3.64 15.30
N TYR A 37 5.68 3.85 14.22
CA TYR A 37 5.23 2.86 13.26
C TYR A 37 6.07 3.00 12.00
N LYS A 38 6.70 1.90 11.56
CA LYS A 38 7.57 1.94 10.38
C LYS A 38 6.73 2.25 9.13
N GLY A 39 7.29 3.04 8.24
CA GLY A 39 6.72 3.18 6.90
C GLY A 39 6.72 1.84 6.16
N PHE A 40 5.90 1.78 5.12
CA PHE A 40 5.73 0.60 4.30
C PHE A 40 6.80 0.54 3.20
N ASN A 41 7.50 -0.60 3.09
CA ASN A 41 8.49 -0.81 2.04
C ASN A 41 7.92 -1.77 0.98
N PHE A 42 7.55 -1.23 -0.20
CA PHE A 42 6.95 -2.01 -1.28
C PHE A 42 7.87 -3.09 -1.89
N PHE A 43 9.18 -2.99 -1.69
CA PHE A 43 10.17 -3.92 -2.24
C PHE A 43 10.72 -4.91 -1.20
N ALA A 44 10.38 -4.73 0.08
CA ALA A 44 10.74 -5.71 1.10
C ALA A 44 9.85 -6.96 0.96
N MET A 45 10.45 -8.14 0.84
CA MET A 45 9.75 -9.41 0.62
C MET A 45 8.55 -9.62 1.55
N ASN A 46 8.71 -9.33 2.85
CA ASN A 46 7.65 -9.51 3.85
C ASN A 46 6.48 -8.54 3.69
N ASP A 47 6.76 -7.30 3.30
CA ASP A 47 5.73 -6.28 3.10
C ASP A 47 5.03 -6.52 1.75
N GLN A 48 5.77 -6.99 0.74
CA GLN A 48 5.18 -7.44 -0.54
C GLN A 48 4.24 -8.64 -0.36
N GLN A 49 4.66 -9.70 0.34
CA GLN A 49 3.79 -10.86 0.59
C GLN A 49 2.50 -10.41 1.27
N LEU A 50 2.58 -9.46 2.20
CA LEU A 50 1.40 -8.89 2.84
C LEU A 50 0.50 -8.18 1.82
N CYS A 51 1.03 -7.38 0.90
CA CYS A 51 0.28 -6.75 -0.20
C CYS A 51 -0.48 -7.75 -1.06
N GLU A 52 0.17 -8.83 -1.49
CA GLU A 52 -0.42 -9.88 -2.31
C GLU A 52 -1.55 -10.61 -1.60
N ILE A 53 -1.41 -10.85 -0.30
CA ILE A 53 -2.45 -11.51 0.49
C ILE A 53 -3.65 -10.57 0.64
N ILE A 54 -3.44 -9.33 1.09
CA ILE A 54 -4.56 -8.43 1.43
C ILE A 54 -5.38 -7.95 0.24
N ILE A 55 -4.84 -8.02 -0.98
CA ILE A 55 -5.57 -7.65 -2.20
C ILE A 55 -6.48 -8.76 -2.74
N ARG A 56 -6.36 -10.00 -2.23
CA ARG A 56 -7.18 -11.14 -2.68
C ARG A 56 -8.68 -10.83 -2.57
N GLY A 57 -9.43 -11.22 -3.62
CA GLY A 57 -10.86 -10.92 -3.73
C GLY A 57 -11.71 -11.46 -2.56
N GLU A 58 -11.30 -12.59 -1.98
CA GLU A 58 -11.96 -13.17 -0.79
C GLU A 58 -12.03 -12.19 0.40
N TYR A 59 -11.01 -11.34 0.58
CA TYR A 59 -10.96 -10.36 1.65
C TYR A 59 -11.71 -9.05 1.32
N ALA A 60 -11.98 -8.79 0.05
CA ALA A 60 -12.90 -7.74 -0.34
C ALA A 60 -14.34 -8.09 0.05
N ILE A 61 -14.71 -9.37 -0.03
CA ILE A 61 -16.06 -9.87 0.30
C ILE A 61 -16.20 -10.11 1.81
N ASN A 62 -15.31 -10.90 2.39
CA ASN A 62 -15.49 -11.40 3.76
C ASN A 62 -14.81 -10.56 4.83
N GLY A 63 -13.90 -9.67 4.43
CA GLY A 63 -12.99 -8.96 5.31
C GLY A 63 -11.83 -9.84 5.78
N LEU A 64 -10.69 -9.21 5.95
CA LEU A 64 -9.45 -9.83 6.41
C LEU A 64 -9.41 -9.96 7.93
N ARG A 65 -9.02 -11.12 8.47
CA ARG A 65 -8.73 -11.29 9.90
C ARG A 65 -7.29 -11.76 10.10
N ASN A 66 -6.76 -11.56 11.30
CA ASN A 66 -5.43 -12.05 11.66
C ASN A 66 -5.30 -13.58 11.44
N LYS A 67 -6.34 -14.36 11.77
CA LYS A 67 -6.32 -15.81 11.54
C LYS A 67 -6.20 -16.18 10.06
N ASP A 68 -6.77 -15.38 9.16
CA ASP A 68 -6.70 -15.63 7.72
C ASP A 68 -5.27 -15.36 7.23
N LEU A 69 -4.63 -14.28 7.70
CA LEU A 69 -3.22 -13.98 7.42
C LEU A 69 -2.25 -15.06 7.90
N ARG A 70 -2.52 -15.73 9.03
CA ARG A 70 -1.64 -16.78 9.57
C ARG A 70 -1.45 -17.96 8.62
N HIS A 71 -2.46 -18.28 7.81
CA HIS A 71 -2.36 -19.39 6.86
C HIS A 71 -1.30 -19.14 5.78
N HIS A 72 -1.09 -17.86 5.42
CA HIS A 72 -0.12 -17.43 4.42
C HIS A 72 1.21 -16.99 5.04
N LEU A 73 1.17 -16.37 6.21
CA LEU A 73 2.32 -15.78 6.91
C LEU A 73 2.83 -16.70 8.03
N ARG A 74 3.13 -17.97 7.70
CA ARG A 74 3.50 -19.02 8.68
C ARG A 74 4.76 -18.69 9.49
N ASN A 75 5.66 -17.90 8.92
CA ASN A 75 6.90 -17.46 9.57
C ASN A 75 6.68 -16.35 10.62
N PHE A 76 5.45 -15.87 10.79
CA PHE A 76 5.12 -14.79 11.70
C PHE A 76 4.25 -15.25 12.86
N THR A 77 4.58 -14.78 14.06
CA THR A 77 3.74 -14.99 15.23
C THR A 77 2.44 -14.20 15.13
N PRO A 78 1.36 -14.62 15.81
CA PRO A 78 0.10 -13.87 15.82
C PRO A 78 0.26 -12.41 16.25
N GLY A 79 1.18 -12.14 17.18
CA GLY A 79 1.53 -10.79 17.64
C GLY A 79 2.21 -9.96 16.54
N GLN A 80 3.14 -10.55 15.79
CA GLN A 80 3.79 -9.90 14.65
C GLN A 80 2.80 -9.56 13.53
N ILE A 81 1.82 -10.42 13.28
CA ILE A 81 0.74 -10.17 12.31
C ILE A 81 -0.18 -9.04 12.80
N SER A 82 -0.56 -9.06 14.08
CA SER A 82 -1.34 -7.96 14.69
C SER A 82 -0.62 -6.62 14.59
N ARG A 83 0.70 -6.61 14.81
CA ARG A 83 1.51 -5.39 14.66
C ARG A 83 1.53 -4.90 13.21
N ARG A 84 1.64 -5.78 12.23
CA ARG A 84 1.55 -5.43 10.80
C ARG A 84 0.18 -4.86 10.41
N LEU A 85 -0.91 -5.49 10.84
CA LEU A 85 -2.27 -4.97 10.65
C LEU A 85 -2.45 -3.59 11.30
N LYS A 86 -1.91 -3.40 12.50
CA LYS A 86 -1.90 -2.08 13.16
C LYS A 86 -1.09 -1.07 12.35
N ASN A 87 0.07 -1.45 11.83
CA ASN A 87 0.89 -0.61 10.96
C ASN A 87 0.10 -0.13 9.73
N LEU A 88 -0.49 -1.07 8.99
CA LEU A 88 -1.36 -0.76 7.83
C LEU A 88 -2.49 0.22 8.20
N ARG A 89 -3.09 0.07 9.38
CA ARG A 89 -4.16 0.95 9.86
C ARG A 89 -3.64 2.35 10.18
N VAL A 90 -2.45 2.47 10.77
CA VAL A 90 -1.83 3.77 11.12
C VAL A 90 -1.52 4.61 9.87
N HIS A 91 -1.09 3.95 8.79
CA HIS A 91 -0.87 4.59 7.48
C HIS A 91 -2.15 4.75 6.64
N GLY A 92 -3.30 4.24 7.13
CA GLY A 92 -4.60 4.39 6.47
C GLY A 92 -4.85 3.43 5.31
N LEU A 93 -4.05 2.37 5.16
CA LEU A 93 -4.22 1.36 4.11
C LEU A 93 -5.37 0.40 4.40
N VAL A 94 -5.65 0.14 5.68
CA VAL A 94 -6.77 -0.70 6.12
C VAL A 94 -7.60 -0.02 7.19
N LYS A 95 -8.90 -0.30 7.20
CA LYS A 95 -9.83 0.08 8.27
C LYS A 95 -10.31 -1.17 9.02
N ARG A 96 -10.44 -1.05 10.34
CA ARG A 96 -11.04 -2.10 11.18
C ARG A 96 -12.54 -1.86 11.29
N VAL A 97 -13.34 -2.93 11.18
CA VAL A 97 -14.78 -2.86 11.44
C VAL A 97 -15.07 -2.97 12.93
N GLY A 98 -15.91 -2.06 13.43
CA GLY A 98 -16.34 -2.05 14.83
C GLY A 98 -16.96 -3.39 15.25
N ARG A 99 -16.79 -3.77 16.52
CA ARG A 99 -17.35 -4.99 17.11
C ARG A 99 -16.95 -6.30 16.42
N THR A 100 -15.97 -6.28 15.52
CA THR A 100 -15.44 -7.46 14.85
C THR A 100 -13.91 -7.46 14.81
N TYR A 101 -13.35 -8.58 14.36
CA TYR A 101 -11.92 -8.74 14.07
C TYR A 101 -11.58 -8.48 12.59
N LYS A 102 -12.55 -7.99 11.80
CA LYS A 102 -12.41 -7.82 10.36
C LYS A 102 -11.74 -6.49 10.01
N TYR A 103 -10.90 -6.55 8.99
CA TYR A 103 -10.25 -5.42 8.36
C TYR A 103 -10.63 -5.39 6.88
N TYR A 104 -10.81 -4.20 6.34
CA TYR A 104 -10.98 -3.99 4.91
C TYR A 104 -9.93 -3.02 4.40
N LEU A 105 -9.49 -3.22 3.16
CA LEU A 105 -8.71 -2.22 2.45
C LEU A 105 -9.53 -0.93 2.34
N THR A 106 -8.86 0.19 2.58
CA THR A 106 -9.40 1.50 2.21
C THR A 106 -9.24 1.68 0.70
N GLU A 107 -9.94 2.67 0.13
CA GLU A 107 -9.76 3.01 -1.28
C GLU A 107 -8.31 3.43 -1.58
N ILE A 108 -7.73 4.24 -0.68
CA ILE A 108 -6.33 4.63 -0.70
C ILE A 108 -5.42 3.39 -0.65
N GLY A 109 -5.68 2.48 0.30
CA GLY A 109 -4.90 1.26 0.45
C GLY A 109 -4.93 0.41 -0.81
N ARG A 110 -6.11 0.23 -1.41
CA ARG A 110 -6.27 -0.49 -2.67
C ARG A 110 -5.46 0.15 -3.79
N ARG A 111 -5.58 1.47 -3.99
CA ARG A 111 -4.82 2.20 -5.01
C ARG A 111 -3.31 2.03 -4.82
N VAL A 112 -2.82 2.27 -3.61
CA VAL A 112 -1.39 2.17 -3.29
C VAL A 112 -0.85 0.76 -3.52
N ILE A 113 -1.52 -0.26 -3.01
CA ILE A 113 -1.08 -1.65 -3.10
C ILE A 113 -1.11 -2.14 -4.55
N VAL A 114 -2.18 -1.84 -5.29
CA VAL A 114 -2.28 -2.21 -6.71
C VAL A 114 -1.19 -1.53 -7.52
N THR A 115 -0.95 -0.23 -7.31
CA THR A 115 0.13 0.49 -8.01
C THR A 115 1.50 -0.09 -7.70
N ALA A 116 1.77 -0.40 -6.42
CA ALA A 116 3.04 -1.00 -6.02
C ALA A 116 3.27 -2.38 -6.66
N LEU A 117 2.24 -3.24 -6.65
CA LEU A 117 2.32 -4.56 -7.29
C LEU A 117 2.47 -4.44 -8.81
N LYS A 118 1.73 -3.53 -9.47
CA LYS A 118 1.88 -3.26 -10.91
C LYS A 118 3.28 -2.77 -11.25
N LEU A 119 3.82 -1.83 -10.47
CA LEU A 119 5.17 -1.30 -10.69
C LEU A 119 6.21 -2.42 -10.64
N LYS A 120 6.10 -3.32 -9.65
CA LYS A 120 7.01 -4.45 -9.55
C LYS A 120 6.85 -5.41 -10.73
N GLU A 121 5.65 -5.94 -10.94
CA GLU A 121 5.43 -7.07 -11.86
C GLU A 121 5.45 -6.65 -13.33
N LEU A 122 5.05 -5.42 -13.67
CA LEU A 122 4.95 -4.96 -15.06
C LEU A 122 6.15 -4.14 -15.53
N PHE A 123 6.90 -3.51 -14.61
CA PHE A 123 8.03 -2.66 -14.99
C PHE A 123 9.36 -3.24 -14.49
N ILE A 124 9.51 -3.43 -13.18
CA ILE A 124 10.81 -3.80 -12.59
C ILE A 124 11.23 -5.22 -12.98
N VAL A 125 10.36 -6.22 -12.78
CA VAL A 125 10.70 -7.62 -13.08
C VAL A 125 11.02 -7.82 -14.57
N PRO A 126 10.22 -7.32 -15.53
CA PRO A 126 10.55 -7.44 -16.95
C PRO A 126 11.84 -6.72 -17.35
N GLN A 127 12.11 -5.53 -16.81
CA GLN A 127 13.35 -4.80 -17.09
C GLN A 127 14.59 -5.53 -16.57
N LEU A 128 14.52 -6.15 -15.39
CA LEU A 128 15.62 -6.93 -14.84
C LEU A 128 15.81 -8.28 -15.56
N ALA A 129 14.75 -8.83 -16.15
CA ALA A 129 14.80 -10.05 -16.95
C ALA A 129 15.39 -9.84 -18.34
N ASN A 130 15.40 -8.59 -18.85
CA ASN A 130 15.89 -8.27 -20.18
C ASN A 130 17.26 -7.57 -20.09
N PRO A 131 18.38 -8.29 -20.27
CA PRO A 131 19.73 -7.77 -20.05
C PRO A 131 20.17 -6.69 -21.05
N ALA A 132 19.31 -6.28 -21.99
CA ALA A 132 19.62 -5.36 -23.07
C ALA A 132 19.54 -3.86 -22.68
N ILE A 133 19.40 -3.55 -21.39
CA ILE A 133 19.47 -2.17 -20.87
C ILE A 133 20.62 -2.06 -19.88
N VAL A 134 21.83 -2.34 -20.36
CA VAL A 134 23.10 -1.75 -19.88
C VAL A 134 23.97 -1.48 -21.09
#